data_AF-A0A520BA31-F1
#
_entry.id   AF-A0A520BA31-F1
#
_cell.length_a   1.000
_cell.length_b   1.000
_cell.length_c   1.000
_cell.angle_alpha   90.00
_cell.angle_beta   90.00
_cell.angle_gamma   90.00
#
_symmetry.space_group_name_H-M   'P 1'
#
loop_
_entity.id
_entity.type
_entity.pdbx_description
1 polymer ?
#
loop_
_entity_poly.entity_id
_entity_poly.type
_entity_poly.pdbx_seq_one_letter_code
_entity_poly.pdbx_strand_id
1 'polypeptide(L)' 'KEKNVEIIAVDGNKKAENGIIDGLDIQRVPTFIVFDKKGKELGRIVEHPKATLEADLLEIYKKKS' A
#
# COMPACT_ATOMS: atom_id res chain seq x y z
N LYS A 1 -8.00 -7.75 -17.06
CA LYS A 1 -7.04 -6.72 -16.58
C LYS A 1 -7.66 -6.07 -15.36
N GLU A 2 -7.17 -6.41 -14.17
CA GLU A 2 -7.61 -5.78 -12.93
C GLU A 2 -7.06 -4.33 -12.92
N LYS A 3 -7.92 -3.35 -13.18
CA LYS A 3 -7.50 -1.94 -13.37
C LYS A 3 -7.25 -1.19 -12.05
N ASN A 4 -7.49 -1.83 -10.91
CA ASN A 4 -7.52 -1.17 -9.60
C ASN A 4 -6.39 -1.63 -8.66
N VAL A 5 -5.51 -2.52 -9.14
CA VAL A 5 -4.42 -3.08 -8.34
C VAL A 5 -3.12 -2.89 -9.13
N GLU A 6 -2.14 -2.30 -8.47
CA GLU A 6 -0.79 -2.13 -8.99
C GLU A 6 0.17 -2.86 -8.04
N ILE A 7 1.02 -3.72 -8.60
CA ILE A 7 2.00 -4.48 -7.83
C ILE A 7 3.38 -3.99 -8.29
N ILE A 8 4.13 -3.45 -7.34
CA ILE A 8 5.48 -2.95 -7.56
C ILE A 8 6.44 -3.87 -6.83
N ALA A 9 7.30 -4.55 -7.57
CA ALA A 9 8.38 -5.35 -7.00
C ALA A 9 9.58 -4.44 -6.69
N VAL A 10 10.17 -4.63 -5.51
CA VAL A 10 11.32 -3.84 -5.03
C VAL A 10 12.50 -4.76 -4.74
N ASP A 11 13.71 -4.23 -4.86
CA ASP A 11 14.92 -4.96 -4.50
C ASP A 11 15.13 -5.06 -2.97
N GLY A 12 16.19 -5.75 -2.53
CA GLY A 12 16.53 -5.86 -1.10
C GLY A 12 16.89 -4.52 -0.43
N ASN A 13 17.17 -3.48 -1.22
CA ASN A 13 17.38 -2.12 -0.74
C ASN A 13 16.07 -1.31 -0.71
N LYS A 14 14.93 -1.96 -0.99
CA LYS A 14 13.60 -1.34 -1.04
C LYS A 14 13.54 -0.23 -2.09
N LYS A 15 14.23 -0.41 -3.21
CA LYS A 15 14.17 0.46 -4.38
C LYS A 15 13.34 -0.19 -5.47
N ALA A 16 12.47 0.59 -6.09
CA ALA A 16 11.77 0.24 -7.33
C ALA A 16 12.45 0.94 -8.51
N GLU A 17 12.20 0.43 -9.72
CA GLU A 17 12.62 1.12 -10.94
C GLU A 17 12.04 2.55 -10.97
N ASN A 18 12.83 3.50 -11.47
CA ASN A 18 12.45 4.91 -11.66
C ASN A 18 12.00 5.68 -10.40
N GLY A 19 12.33 5.21 -9.20
CA GLY A 19 12.01 5.93 -7.96
C GLY A 19 10.50 6.07 -7.70
N ILE A 20 9.69 5.19 -8.29
CA ILE A 20 8.21 5.22 -8.19
C ILE A 20 7.75 5.21 -6.71
N ILE A 21 8.56 4.62 -5.84
CA ILE A 21 8.28 4.50 -4.40
C ILE A 21 9.02 5.51 -3.52
N ASP A 22 9.90 6.35 -4.08
CA ASP A 22 10.75 7.26 -3.30
C ASP A 22 9.91 8.32 -2.54
N GLY A 23 8.72 8.64 -3.05
CA GLY A 23 7.76 9.54 -2.39
C GLY A 23 6.79 8.85 -1.42
N LEU A 24 6.84 7.52 -1.27
CA LEU A 24 5.89 6.75 -0.45
C LEU A 24 6.45 6.39 0.94
N ASP A 25 7.72 6.69 1.21
CA ASP A 25 8.40 6.41 2.49
C ASP A 25 8.24 4.94 2.94
N ILE A 26 8.54 4.00 2.04
CA ILE A 26 8.42 2.56 2.32
C ILE A 26 9.62 2.10 3.14
N GLN A 27 9.47 2.05 4.46
CA GLN A 27 10.52 1.62 5.37
C GLN A 27 10.65 0.09 5.51
N ARG A 28 9.57 -0.66 5.26
CA ARG A 28 9.51 -2.11 5.45
C ARG A 28 8.68 -2.78 4.36
N VAL A 29 8.98 -4.04 4.07
CA VAL A 29 8.34 -4.83 3.01
C VAL A 29 7.94 -6.21 3.55
N PRO A 30 6.80 -6.77 3.12
CA PRO A 30 5.83 -6.23 2.16
C PRO A 30 4.99 -5.07 2.75
N THR A 31 4.58 -4.10 1.92
CA THR A 31 3.67 -3.01 2.33
C THR A 31 2.53 -2.89 1.32
N PHE A 32 1.30 -2.80 1.80
CA PHE A 32 0.11 -2.55 0.99
C PHE A 32 -0.36 -1.12 1.23
N ILE A 33 -0.59 -0.35 0.17
CA ILE A 33 -1.03 1.04 0.27
C ILE A 33 -2.36 1.18 -0.46
N VAL A 34 -3.36 1.77 0.20
CA VAL A 34 -4.70 1.96 -0.34
C VAL A 34 -4.89 3.42 -0.69
N PHE A 35 -5.16 3.68 -1.97
CA PHE A 35 -5.46 5.02 -2.47
C PHE A 35 -6.95 5.20 -2.74
N ASP A 36 -7.42 6.43 -2.61
CA ASP A 36 -8.74 6.82 -3.07
C ASP A 36 -8.76 7.11 -4.58
N LYS A 37 -9.95 7.30 -5.15
CA LYS A 37 -10.10 7.60 -6.59
C LYS A 37 -9.48 8.93 -7.03
N LYS A 38 -9.13 9.81 -6.09
CA LYS A 38 -8.45 11.10 -6.33
C LYS A 38 -6.93 10.99 -6.13
N GLY A 39 -6.40 9.80 -5.82
CA GLY A 39 -4.98 9.58 -5.57
C GLY A 39 -4.52 9.89 -4.15
N LYS A 40 -5.44 10.15 -3.20
CA LYS A 40 -5.10 10.38 -1.79
C LYS A 40 -4.90 9.04 -1.09
N GLU A 41 -3.78 8.88 -0.38
CA GLU A 41 -3.56 7.72 0.49
C GLU A 41 -4.61 7.69 1.62
N LEU A 42 -5.33 6.57 1.74
CA LEU A 42 -6.29 6.31 2.80
C LEU A 42 -5.63 5.60 4.00
N GLY A 43 -4.62 4.79 3.71
CA GLY A 43 -3.85 4.06 4.71
C GLY A 43 -2.98 2.98 4.09
N ARG A 44 -2.18 2.34 4.94
CA ARG A 44 -1.25 1.27 4.55
C ARG A 44 -1.16 0.17 5.60
N ILE A 45 -0.84 -1.04 5.16
CA ILE A 45 -0.56 -2.23 5.97
C ILE A 45 0.92 -2.56 5.79
N VAL A 46 1.71 -2.57 6.86
CA VAL A 46 3.17 -2.70 6.83
C VAL A 46 3.58 -4.05 7.42
N GLU A 47 4.35 -4.83 6.66
CA GLU A 47 4.83 -6.20 6.93
C GLU A 47 3.74 -7.25 7.14
N HIS A 48 2.91 -7.08 8.17
CA HIS A 48 1.87 -8.02 8.57
C HIS A 48 0.56 -7.31 8.92
N PRO A 49 -0.60 -7.91 8.59
CA PRO A 49 -1.88 -7.38 9.04
C PRO A 49 -2.01 -7.49 10.57
N LYS A 50 -2.74 -6.55 11.18
CA LYS A 50 -2.97 -6.53 12.63
C LYS A 50 -3.94 -7.63 13.08
N ALA A 51 -4.94 -7.93 12.27
CA ALA A 51 -5.90 -9.00 12.52
C ALA A 51 -5.97 -9.96 11.32
N THR A 52 -6.61 -9.52 10.25
CA THR A 52 -6.58 -10.18 8.94
C THR A 52 -6.45 -9.11 7.86
N LEU A 53 -6.05 -9.51 6.64
CA LEU A 53 -5.95 -8.56 5.54
C LEU A 53 -7.30 -7.89 5.26
N GLU A 54 -8.40 -8.66 5.26
CA GLU A 54 -9.74 -8.12 5.01
C GLU A 54 -10.19 -7.16 6.12
N ALA A 55 -9.90 -7.48 7.39
CA ALA A 55 -10.26 -6.64 8.52
C ALA A 55 -9.51 -5.29 8.48
N ASP A 56 -8.21 -5.30 8.18
CA ASP A 56 -7.42 -4.08 8.06
C ASP A 56 -7.85 -3.23 6.86
N LEU A 57 -8.14 -3.86 5.71
CA LEU A 57 -8.69 -3.16 4.56
C LEU A 57 -10.06 -2.52 4.87
N LEU A 58 -10.91 -3.22 5.61
CA LEU A 58 -12.20 -2.67 6.05
C LEU A 58 -12.02 -1.49 7.00
N GLU A 59 -11.05 -1.55 7.91
CA GLU A 59 -10.73 -0.43 8.81
C GLU A 59 -10.26 0.81 8.04
N ILE A 60 -9.38 0.62 7.05
CA ILE A 60 -8.93 1.72 6.17
C ILE A 60 -10.11 2.32 5.41
N TYR A 61 -11.01 1.49 4.89
CA TYR A 61 -12.21 1.96 4.19
C TYR A 61 -13.16 2.72 5.13
N LYS A 62 -13.41 2.21 6.34
CA LYS A 62 -14.28 2.85 7.34
C LYS A 62 -13.77 4.22 7.77
N LYS A 63 -12.45 4.41 7.92
CA LYS A 63 -11.83 5.71 8.26
C LYS A 63 -12.16 6.83 7.27
N LYS A 64 -12.55 6.48 6.03
CA LYS A 64 -12.95 7.44 5.01
C LYS A 64 -14.41 7.89 5.16
N SER A 65 -15.27 7.06 5.75
CA SER A 65 -16.70 7.30 5.89
C SER A 65 -17.03 8.07 7.16
#